data_AF-A0A385SPY9-F1
#
_entry.id   AF-A0A385SPY9-F1
#
_cell.length_a   1.000
_cell.length_b   1.000
_cell.length_c   1.000
_cell.angle_alpha   90.00
_cell.angle_beta   90.00
_cell.angle_gamma   90.00
#
_symmetry.space_group_name_H-M   'P 1'
#
loop_
_entity.id
_entity.type
_entity.pdbx_description
1 polymer ?
#
loop_
_entity_poly.entity_id
_entity_poly.type
_entity_poly.pdbx_seq_one_letter_code
_entity_poly.pdbx_strand_id
1 'polypeptide(L)'
;MAQKSMHVTSEIGTLRKLLVHSPDSSLGKVVPSKAQDWLFEDIVHLDTIRKKEYDYYTRILLYFLDPEKIAGKLKQIDAPENHRKFYKPDDDGFHRSEKVIELQWLLADILKDHTIKLKLVASVCAIEFCSYETQSKLFALDHVELSKVLISGTLLDGRMLFAPIPNFIFTRDIGVVVNDHILLNRPAKKARTREALLTKYIFFNHPLFTSFENKIIEIEDTSHHFLMPKESDDKKVTLEGGDVMMVSTNHLLVGVSERTTVEAAHQVVNLLFERKLVDKVTVVRIPKKRDYMHIDTVFTQVKRNMWVMLGNFSRKSIKKEDADPVERILESKKKDDPIKIVQFNRHDIDRPVYFETLEDLLINISEVDLKSPEKTAFIYSGNSEFPYDVREQWTDSCNVLVLKEGVVLGYDRNDKTTEAFTAQGFNVVHVHDLLNDLEAGKVRVEDLKDTVILMPSAELSRARGGFHCMSLPLLRDEIN
;
A
#
# COMPACT_ATOMS: atom_id res chain seq x y z
N MET A 1 29.41 3.59 2.75
CA MET A 1 28.58 4.55 3.53
C MET A 1 27.77 3.73 4.51
N ALA A 2 27.66 4.14 5.78
CA ALA A 2 26.80 3.43 6.74
C ALA A 2 25.36 3.47 6.22
N GLN A 3 24.80 2.31 5.89
CA GLN A 3 23.41 2.17 5.46
C GLN A 3 22.53 2.67 6.61
N LYS A 4 21.88 3.84 6.44
CA LYS A 4 20.92 4.34 7.44
C LYS A 4 19.90 3.23 7.73
N SER A 5 19.65 2.94 8.99
CA SER A 5 18.69 1.88 9.35
C SER A 5 17.32 2.26 8.80
N MET A 6 16.69 1.33 8.08
CA MET A 6 15.32 1.47 7.63
C MET A 6 14.40 1.45 8.85
N HIS A 7 13.52 2.44 8.96
CA HIS A 7 12.53 2.49 10.02
C HIS A 7 11.30 3.32 9.65
N VAL A 8 10.14 2.91 10.13
CA VAL A 8 8.87 3.64 9.99
C VAL A 8 8.16 3.64 11.32
N THR A 9 8.03 4.84 11.90
CA THR A 9 7.41 5.06 13.22
C THR A 9 6.05 5.76 13.13
N SER A 10 5.68 6.28 11.97
CA SER A 10 4.39 6.94 11.73
C SER A 10 4.03 6.95 10.23
N GLU A 11 2.75 7.18 9.90
CA GLU A 11 2.31 7.37 8.51
C GLU A 11 2.64 8.77 7.96
N ILE A 12 2.86 9.76 8.85
CA ILE A 12 2.97 11.19 8.48
C ILE A 12 4.40 11.75 8.50
N GLY A 13 5.35 11.03 9.11
CA GLY A 13 6.76 11.41 9.10
C GLY A 13 7.29 11.57 7.67
N THR A 14 8.22 12.51 7.46
CA THR A 14 8.76 12.80 6.12
C THR A 14 9.31 11.53 5.47
N LEU A 15 8.78 11.18 4.31
CA LEU A 15 9.15 10.01 3.54
C LEU A 15 10.56 10.18 2.96
N ARG A 16 11.45 9.24 3.28
CA ARG A 16 12.85 9.26 2.83
C ARG A 16 13.19 8.11 1.89
N LYS A 17 12.50 6.98 2.04
CA LYS A 17 12.69 5.79 1.21
C LYS A 17 11.40 4.99 1.13
N LEU A 18 11.09 4.48 -0.07
CA LEU A 18 9.99 3.54 -0.29
C LEU A 18 10.36 2.50 -1.35
N LEU A 19 9.60 1.43 -1.35
CA LEU A 19 9.56 0.41 -2.38
C LEU A 19 8.29 0.61 -3.22
N VAL A 20 8.43 0.47 -4.54
CA VAL A 20 7.36 0.57 -5.53
C VAL A 20 7.51 -0.53 -6.60
N HIS A 21 6.48 -0.73 -7.41
CA HIS A 21 6.55 -1.52 -8.63
C HIS A 21 5.83 -0.80 -9.76
N SER A 22 6.53 -0.60 -10.87
CA SER A 22 5.98 0.12 -12.02
C SER A 22 4.99 -0.75 -12.79
N PRO A 23 3.93 -0.17 -13.40
CA PRO A 23 2.99 -0.92 -14.23
C PRO A 23 3.70 -1.73 -15.31
N ASP A 24 3.69 -3.05 -15.20
CA ASP A 24 4.37 -3.94 -16.14
C ASP A 24 3.41 -4.51 -17.21
N SER A 25 3.91 -5.35 -18.11
CA SER A 25 3.09 -6.01 -19.13
C SER A 25 1.97 -6.91 -18.59
N SER A 26 2.06 -7.31 -17.32
CA SER A 26 1.06 -8.09 -16.55
C SER A 26 -0.32 -7.43 -16.61
N LEU A 27 -0.39 -6.12 -16.37
CA LEU A 27 -1.61 -5.31 -16.36
C LEU A 27 -2.26 -5.22 -17.75
N GLY A 28 -1.46 -5.15 -18.80
CA GLY A 28 -1.95 -5.09 -20.19
C GLY A 28 -2.49 -6.41 -20.74
N LYS A 29 -2.39 -7.52 -19.98
CA LYS A 29 -2.80 -8.86 -20.40
C LYS A 29 -4.01 -9.39 -19.66
N VAL A 30 -4.60 -8.60 -18.77
CA VAL A 30 -5.82 -8.97 -18.06
C VAL A 30 -6.98 -8.98 -19.05
N VAL A 31 -7.58 -10.15 -19.26
CA VAL A 31 -8.78 -10.31 -20.08
C VAL A 31 -10.04 -10.19 -19.21
N PRO A 32 -11.18 -9.72 -19.74
CA PRO A 32 -12.36 -9.41 -18.91
C PRO A 32 -12.86 -10.63 -18.13
N SER A 33 -12.82 -11.82 -18.73
CA SER A 33 -13.25 -13.08 -18.09
C SER A 33 -12.33 -13.54 -16.95
N LYS A 34 -11.12 -12.98 -16.84
CA LYS A 34 -10.13 -13.31 -15.81
C LYS A 34 -9.83 -12.17 -14.85
N ALA A 35 -10.39 -10.98 -15.07
CA ALA A 35 -10.18 -9.82 -14.23
C ALA A 35 -10.49 -10.14 -12.75
N GLN A 36 -11.68 -10.67 -12.46
CA GLN A 36 -12.06 -11.09 -11.10
C GLN A 36 -11.17 -12.21 -10.53
N ASP A 37 -10.84 -13.22 -11.34
CA ASP A 37 -9.97 -14.34 -10.92
C ASP A 37 -8.56 -13.86 -10.52
N TRP A 38 -8.07 -12.81 -11.19
CA TRP A 38 -6.76 -12.20 -10.95
C TRP A 38 -6.84 -10.97 -10.05
N LEU A 39 -7.98 -10.76 -9.39
CA LEU A 39 -8.25 -9.68 -8.43
C LEU A 39 -8.07 -8.28 -9.02
N PHE A 40 -8.31 -8.15 -10.32
CA PHE A 40 -8.28 -6.88 -11.03
C PHE A 40 -9.70 -6.49 -11.43
N GLU A 41 -10.07 -5.25 -11.17
CA GLU A 41 -11.47 -4.82 -11.22
C GLU A 41 -11.94 -4.43 -12.62
N ASP A 42 -11.02 -3.91 -13.45
CA ASP A 42 -11.34 -3.43 -14.78
C ASP A 42 -10.11 -3.51 -15.70
N ILE A 43 -10.32 -3.48 -17.03
CA ILE A 43 -9.22 -3.52 -17.99
C ILE A 43 -8.66 -2.12 -18.20
N VAL A 44 -7.36 -1.97 -17.97
CA VAL A 44 -6.66 -0.69 -18.08
C VAL A 44 -5.93 -0.54 -19.41
N HIS A 45 -5.83 0.70 -19.89
CA HIS A 45 -4.95 1.03 -21.00
C HIS A 45 -3.50 1.22 -20.52
N LEU A 46 -2.68 0.17 -20.69
CA LEU A 46 -1.31 0.10 -20.15
C LEU A 46 -0.40 1.27 -20.57
N ASP A 47 -0.59 1.82 -21.76
CA ASP A 47 0.23 2.94 -22.21
C ASP A 47 -0.18 4.27 -21.56
N THR A 48 -1.47 4.45 -21.23
CA THR A 48 -1.96 5.62 -20.50
C THR A 48 -1.52 5.56 -19.04
N ILE A 49 -1.79 4.45 -18.34
CA ILE A 49 -1.41 4.28 -16.92
C ILE A 49 0.10 4.50 -16.71
N ARG A 50 0.94 4.09 -17.66
CA ARG A 50 2.38 4.36 -17.63
C ARG A 50 2.69 5.83 -17.87
N LYS A 51 2.41 6.32 -19.08
CA LYS A 51 2.93 7.60 -19.58
C LYS A 51 2.26 8.82 -18.98
N LYS A 52 0.96 8.71 -18.69
CA LYS A 52 0.12 9.85 -18.31
C LYS A 52 -0.21 9.88 -16.83
N GLU A 53 0.18 8.86 -16.06
CA GLU A 53 -0.20 8.72 -14.64
C GLU A 53 1.01 8.28 -13.78
N TYR A 54 1.47 7.04 -13.93
CA TYR A 54 2.52 6.48 -13.07
C TYR A 54 3.90 7.13 -13.27
N ASP A 55 4.22 7.60 -14.47
CA ASP A 55 5.46 8.37 -14.70
C ASP A 55 5.42 9.71 -13.94
N TYR A 56 4.25 10.33 -13.75
CA TYR A 56 4.13 11.48 -12.83
C TYR A 56 4.41 11.07 -11.39
N TYR A 57 3.87 9.92 -10.98
CA TYR A 57 4.07 9.41 -9.63
C TYR A 57 5.56 9.15 -9.33
N THR A 58 6.26 8.51 -10.27
CA THR A 58 7.71 8.27 -10.17
C THR A 58 8.48 9.60 -10.08
N ARG A 59 8.14 10.58 -10.94
CA ARG A 59 8.81 11.88 -10.95
C ARG A 59 8.62 12.64 -9.64
N ILE A 60 7.39 12.73 -9.13
CA ILE A 60 7.14 13.49 -7.90
C ILE A 60 7.83 12.82 -6.69
N LEU A 61 7.83 11.48 -6.62
CA LEU A 61 8.60 10.77 -5.59
C LEU A 61 10.10 11.07 -5.70
N LEU A 62 10.68 11.04 -6.90
CA LEU A 62 12.11 11.36 -7.08
C LEU A 62 12.42 12.80 -6.70
N TYR A 63 11.53 13.76 -6.95
CA TYR A 63 11.73 15.14 -6.51
C TYR A 63 11.79 15.27 -4.98
N PHE A 64 10.91 14.55 -4.26
CA PHE A 64 10.89 14.60 -2.79
C PHE A 64 12.01 13.78 -2.15
N LEU A 65 12.36 12.63 -2.73
CA LEU A 65 13.26 11.67 -2.11
C LEU A 65 14.67 11.73 -2.69
N ASP A 66 14.80 11.78 -4.01
CA ASP A 66 16.08 11.69 -4.73
C ASP A 66 16.28 12.74 -5.84
N PRO A 67 16.30 14.05 -5.48
CA PRO A 67 16.33 15.13 -6.47
C PRO A 67 17.56 15.07 -7.39
N GLU A 68 18.68 14.49 -6.94
CA GLU A 68 19.89 14.29 -7.75
C GLU A 68 19.63 13.48 -9.04
N LYS A 69 18.63 12.59 -9.03
CA LYS A 69 18.26 11.75 -10.18
C LYS A 69 17.42 12.48 -11.21
N ILE A 70 16.70 13.55 -10.82
CA ILE A 70 15.63 14.12 -11.66
C ILE A 70 15.70 15.64 -11.86
N ALA A 71 16.14 16.41 -10.87
CA ALA A 71 16.07 17.87 -10.93
C ALA A 71 16.89 18.43 -12.10
N GLY A 72 16.26 19.28 -12.92
CA GLY A 72 16.89 19.89 -14.10
C GLY A 72 17.07 18.94 -15.28
N LYS A 73 16.48 17.75 -15.23
CA LYS A 73 16.64 16.68 -16.24
C LYS A 73 15.32 16.30 -16.91
N LEU A 74 14.18 16.90 -16.58
CA LEU A 74 12.87 16.46 -17.10
C LEU A 74 12.82 16.48 -18.63
N LYS A 75 13.36 17.53 -19.27
CA LYS A 75 13.42 17.63 -20.73
C LYS A 75 14.19 16.49 -21.38
N GLN A 76 15.28 16.03 -20.76
CA GLN A 76 16.09 14.91 -21.25
C GLN A 76 15.39 13.57 -20.97
N ILE A 77 14.82 13.43 -19.78
CA ILE A 77 14.14 12.20 -19.34
C ILE A 77 12.94 11.89 -20.24
N ASP A 78 12.11 12.89 -20.53
CA ASP A 78 10.86 12.74 -21.27
C ASP A 78 11.02 12.94 -22.79
N ALA A 79 12.27 13.16 -23.27
CA ALA A 79 12.57 13.26 -24.68
C ALA A 79 12.15 11.95 -25.42
N PRO A 80 11.44 12.04 -26.57
CA PRO A 80 11.00 10.85 -27.31
C PRO A 80 12.15 9.87 -27.65
N GLU A 81 13.34 10.41 -27.90
CA GLU A 81 14.57 9.67 -28.22
C GLU A 81 15.07 8.81 -27.04
N ASN A 82 14.69 9.18 -25.81
CA ASN A 82 15.03 8.41 -24.62
C ASN A 82 14.13 7.18 -24.44
N HIS A 83 13.07 7.01 -25.25
CA HIS A 83 12.20 5.83 -25.27
C HIS A 83 11.73 5.35 -23.86
N ARG A 84 11.52 6.29 -22.92
CA ARG A 84 11.16 6.02 -21.51
C ARG A 84 12.13 5.12 -20.75
N LYS A 85 13.41 5.04 -21.15
CA LYS A 85 14.42 4.20 -20.49
C LYS A 85 14.54 4.50 -18.99
N PHE A 86 14.41 5.78 -18.62
CA PHE A 86 14.44 6.24 -17.23
C PHE A 86 13.44 5.53 -16.31
N TYR A 87 12.31 5.05 -16.86
CA TYR A 87 11.20 4.43 -16.11
C TYR A 87 11.11 2.91 -16.27
N LYS A 88 12.07 2.27 -16.96
CA LYS A 88 12.04 0.83 -17.28
C LYS A 88 13.06 0.07 -16.44
N PRO A 89 12.66 -0.73 -15.43
CA PRO A 89 13.60 -1.41 -14.52
C PRO A 89 14.60 -2.35 -15.20
N ASP A 90 14.27 -2.79 -16.40
CA ASP A 90 15.06 -3.68 -17.26
C ASP A 90 16.02 -3.00 -18.22
N ASP A 91 16.04 -1.67 -18.24
CA ASP A 91 16.90 -0.89 -19.14
C ASP A 91 18.12 -0.33 -18.41
N ASP A 92 19.25 -0.21 -19.12
CA ASP A 92 20.47 0.40 -18.56
C ASP A 92 20.29 1.89 -18.23
N GLY A 93 19.36 2.58 -18.90
CA GLY A 93 19.00 3.97 -18.60
C GLY A 93 18.07 4.16 -17.39
N PHE A 94 17.66 3.09 -16.69
CA PHE A 94 16.77 3.18 -15.53
C PHE A 94 17.36 4.03 -14.40
N HIS A 95 16.50 4.80 -13.72
CA HIS A 95 16.93 5.75 -12.69
C HIS A 95 17.72 5.12 -11.53
N ARG A 96 17.47 3.83 -11.20
CA ARG A 96 18.15 3.06 -10.13
C ARG A 96 18.38 3.91 -8.88
N SER A 97 17.31 4.50 -8.36
CA SER A 97 17.40 5.32 -7.16
C SER A 97 17.38 4.39 -5.95
N GLU A 98 18.22 4.68 -4.97
CA GLU A 98 18.23 3.93 -3.71
C GLU A 98 17.17 4.42 -2.73
N LYS A 99 16.32 5.38 -3.12
CA LYS A 99 15.30 5.99 -2.24
C LYS A 99 13.87 5.74 -2.75
N VAL A 100 13.65 5.86 -4.04
CA VAL A 100 12.50 5.31 -4.78
C VAL A 100 12.97 4.01 -5.41
N ILE A 101 12.73 2.89 -4.73
CA ILE A 101 13.30 1.58 -5.08
C ILE A 101 12.25 0.76 -5.82
N GLU A 102 12.65 0.05 -6.88
CA GLU A 102 11.73 -0.70 -7.73
C GLU A 102 11.97 -2.22 -7.63
N LEU A 103 10.89 -2.99 -7.44
CA LEU A 103 10.92 -4.43 -7.16
C LEU A 103 11.50 -5.30 -8.28
N GLN A 104 11.15 -5.06 -9.54
CA GLN A 104 11.69 -5.82 -10.67
C GLN A 104 13.20 -5.64 -10.79
N TRP A 105 13.72 -4.42 -10.55
CA TRP A 105 15.16 -4.17 -10.53
C TRP A 105 15.86 -4.99 -9.43
N LEU A 106 15.31 -5.00 -8.21
CA LEU A 106 15.89 -5.80 -7.12
C LEU A 106 15.82 -7.30 -7.40
N LEU A 107 14.71 -7.77 -8.00
CA LEU A 107 14.55 -9.15 -8.41
C LEU A 107 15.60 -9.55 -9.45
N ALA A 108 15.82 -8.71 -10.47
CA ALA A 108 16.85 -8.94 -11.47
C ALA A 108 18.25 -8.98 -10.86
N ASP A 109 18.51 -8.21 -9.80
CA ASP A 109 19.82 -8.18 -9.14
C ASP A 109 20.10 -9.47 -8.35
N ILE A 110 19.17 -9.94 -7.51
CA ILE A 110 19.35 -11.19 -6.76
C ILE A 110 19.44 -12.42 -7.67
N LEU A 111 18.82 -12.38 -8.85
CA LEU A 111 18.84 -13.46 -9.83
C LEU A 111 20.19 -13.63 -10.54
N LYS A 112 21.15 -12.71 -10.33
CA LYS A 112 22.55 -12.90 -10.76
C LYS A 112 23.23 -14.01 -9.99
N ASP A 113 22.84 -14.23 -8.73
CA ASP A 113 23.34 -15.34 -7.94
C ASP A 113 22.70 -16.65 -8.40
N HIS A 114 23.55 -17.58 -8.83
CA HIS A 114 23.12 -18.87 -9.37
C HIS A 114 22.28 -19.68 -8.38
N THR A 115 22.64 -19.66 -7.09
CA THR A 115 21.96 -20.44 -6.05
C THR A 115 20.57 -19.88 -5.76
N ILE A 116 20.46 -18.56 -5.65
CA ILE A 116 19.18 -17.85 -5.48
C ILE A 116 18.29 -18.10 -6.70
N LYS A 117 18.83 -17.93 -7.91
CA LYS A 117 18.12 -18.20 -9.17
C LYS A 117 17.57 -19.62 -9.22
N LEU A 118 18.39 -20.62 -8.90
CA LEU A 118 17.97 -22.02 -8.89
C LEU A 118 16.81 -22.27 -7.92
N LYS A 119 16.94 -21.80 -6.67
CA LYS A 119 15.92 -21.96 -5.63
C LYS A 119 14.61 -21.26 -5.99
N LEU A 120 14.70 -20.03 -6.51
CA LEU A 120 13.53 -19.24 -6.86
C LEU A 120 12.79 -19.82 -8.07
N VAL A 121 13.51 -20.19 -9.13
CA VAL A 121 12.90 -20.82 -10.32
C VAL A 121 12.20 -22.12 -9.94
N ALA A 122 12.82 -22.98 -9.11
CA ALA A 122 12.21 -24.20 -8.64
C ALA A 122 10.94 -23.92 -7.78
N SER A 123 11.01 -22.93 -6.89
CA SER A 123 9.88 -22.54 -6.03
C SER A 123 8.70 -22.00 -6.85
N VAL A 124 8.97 -21.13 -7.83
CA VAL A 124 7.92 -20.61 -8.74
C VAL A 124 7.33 -21.74 -9.58
N CYS A 125 8.15 -22.63 -10.13
CA CYS A 125 7.67 -23.77 -10.90
C CYS A 125 6.77 -24.70 -10.08
N ALA A 126 7.07 -24.88 -8.79
CA ALA A 126 6.26 -25.69 -7.89
C ALA A 126 4.87 -25.07 -7.62
N ILE A 127 4.79 -23.75 -7.40
CA ILE A 127 3.50 -23.08 -7.14
C ILE A 127 2.66 -22.90 -8.42
N GLU A 128 3.31 -22.76 -9.58
CA GLU A 128 2.66 -22.59 -10.88
C GLU A 128 2.46 -23.90 -11.64
N PHE A 129 2.80 -25.04 -11.04
CA PHE A 129 2.68 -26.38 -11.63
C PHE A 129 3.39 -26.51 -12.99
N CYS A 130 4.57 -25.90 -13.13
CA CYS A 130 5.37 -25.96 -14.34
C CYS A 130 6.00 -27.35 -14.54
N SER A 131 6.16 -27.76 -15.80
CA SER A 131 6.95 -28.96 -16.13
C SER A 131 8.44 -28.74 -15.88
N TYR A 132 9.20 -29.83 -15.73
CA TYR A 132 10.65 -29.78 -15.61
C TYR A 132 11.33 -29.13 -16.83
N GLU A 133 10.75 -29.32 -18.02
CA GLU A 133 11.22 -28.66 -19.24
C GLU A 133 11.06 -27.14 -19.15
N THR A 134 9.90 -26.66 -18.69
CA THR A 134 9.66 -25.22 -18.45
C THR A 134 10.62 -24.68 -17.39
N GLN A 135 10.84 -25.42 -16.29
CA GLN A 135 11.81 -25.04 -15.27
C GLN A 135 13.22 -24.87 -15.84
N SER A 136 13.65 -25.81 -16.68
CA SER A 136 14.97 -25.77 -17.34
C SER A 136 15.09 -24.56 -18.28
N LYS A 137 14.03 -24.25 -19.05
CA LYS A 137 13.99 -23.07 -19.91
C LYS A 137 14.05 -21.77 -19.12
N LEU A 138 13.29 -21.65 -18.03
CA LEU A 138 13.31 -20.47 -17.16
C LEU A 138 14.69 -20.27 -16.53
N PHE A 139 15.32 -21.35 -16.07
CA PHE A 139 16.65 -21.29 -15.49
C PHE A 139 17.72 -20.82 -16.48
N ALA A 140 17.56 -21.10 -17.78
CA ALA A 140 18.46 -20.70 -18.84
C ALA A 140 18.35 -19.21 -19.25
N LEU A 141 17.24 -18.53 -18.91
CA LEU A 141 17.04 -17.11 -19.24
C LEU A 141 18.06 -16.22 -18.54
N ASP A 142 18.40 -15.08 -19.15
CA ASP A 142 19.15 -14.02 -18.46
C ASP A 142 18.40 -13.52 -17.21
N HIS A 143 19.12 -13.00 -16.21
CA HIS A 143 18.53 -12.55 -14.95
C HIS A 143 17.53 -11.39 -15.13
N VAL A 144 17.75 -10.48 -16.08
CA VAL A 144 16.82 -9.38 -16.39
C VAL A 144 15.57 -9.92 -17.05
N GLU A 145 15.72 -10.78 -18.06
CA GLU A 145 14.58 -11.41 -18.74
C GLU A 145 13.77 -12.26 -17.77
N LEU A 146 14.43 -13.10 -16.97
CA LEU A 146 13.78 -13.96 -15.99
C LEU A 146 12.96 -13.15 -14.99
N SER A 147 13.47 -12.02 -14.49
CA SER A 147 12.72 -11.16 -13.56
C SER A 147 11.36 -10.74 -14.14
N LYS A 148 11.30 -10.36 -15.42
CA LYS A 148 10.06 -10.01 -16.12
C LYS A 148 9.14 -11.21 -16.29
N VAL A 149 9.68 -12.37 -16.63
CA VAL A 149 8.89 -13.59 -16.85
C VAL A 149 8.27 -14.05 -15.53
N LEU A 150 9.00 -13.99 -14.41
CA LEU A 150 8.46 -14.36 -13.09
C LEU A 150 7.29 -13.45 -12.65
N ILE A 151 7.27 -12.19 -13.09
CA ILE A 151 6.17 -11.26 -12.81
C ILE A 151 5.03 -11.42 -13.83
N SER A 152 5.34 -11.26 -15.11
CA SER A 152 4.34 -11.25 -16.19
C SER A 152 3.81 -12.62 -16.60
N GLY A 153 4.48 -13.70 -16.22
CA GLY A 153 4.16 -15.08 -16.63
C GLY A 153 4.32 -15.35 -18.12
N THR A 154 4.97 -14.46 -18.88
CA THR A 154 5.06 -14.54 -20.34
C THR A 154 6.50 -14.39 -20.82
N LEU A 155 6.90 -15.24 -21.77
CA LEU A 155 8.17 -15.12 -22.48
C LEU A 155 8.17 -13.92 -23.45
N LEU A 156 9.37 -13.51 -23.90
CA LEU A 156 9.54 -12.40 -24.85
C LEU A 156 8.85 -12.65 -26.20
N ASP A 157 8.70 -13.90 -26.60
CA ASP A 157 7.98 -14.30 -27.82
C ASP A 157 6.45 -14.29 -27.67
N GLY A 158 5.95 -13.88 -26.50
CA GLY A 158 4.52 -13.76 -26.21
C GLY A 158 3.86 -15.03 -25.66
N ARG A 159 4.57 -16.16 -25.57
CA ARG A 159 4.00 -17.38 -24.99
C ARG A 159 3.80 -17.25 -23.48
N MET A 160 2.56 -17.45 -23.06
CA MET A 160 2.17 -17.45 -21.65
C MET A 160 2.50 -18.81 -21.01
N LEU A 161 3.24 -18.78 -19.91
CA LEU A 161 3.62 -19.95 -19.12
C LEU A 161 2.69 -20.15 -17.92
N PHE A 162 2.34 -19.05 -17.25
CA PHE A 162 1.45 -19.01 -16.09
C PHE A 162 0.78 -17.63 -15.97
N ALA A 163 -0.21 -17.51 -15.08
CA ALA A 163 -0.97 -16.27 -14.88
C ALA A 163 -0.06 -15.10 -14.46
N PRO A 164 -0.28 -13.85 -14.92
CA PRO A 164 0.48 -12.69 -14.44
C PRO A 164 0.12 -12.34 -12.98
N ILE A 165 0.95 -11.51 -12.32
CA ILE A 165 0.66 -10.93 -10.99
C ILE A 165 0.40 -9.41 -11.10
N PRO A 166 -0.78 -8.98 -11.60
CA PRO A 166 -1.06 -7.56 -11.86
C PRO A 166 -1.11 -6.70 -10.58
N ASN A 167 -1.39 -7.31 -9.42
CA ASN A 167 -1.48 -6.60 -8.14
C ASN A 167 -0.11 -6.30 -7.52
N PHE A 168 0.99 -6.68 -8.18
CA PHE A 168 2.34 -6.39 -7.70
C PHE A 168 2.64 -4.88 -7.65
N ILE A 169 1.85 -4.07 -8.38
CA ILE A 169 1.84 -2.60 -8.27
C ILE A 169 1.47 -2.10 -6.86
N PHE A 170 0.65 -2.87 -6.13
CA PHE A 170 0.19 -2.54 -4.78
C PHE A 170 1.20 -3.04 -3.74
N THR A 171 2.34 -2.36 -3.69
CA THR A 171 3.45 -2.74 -2.81
C THR A 171 3.13 -2.65 -1.33
N ARG A 172 2.12 -1.88 -0.93
CA ARG A 172 1.63 -1.86 0.46
C ARG A 172 1.25 -3.25 0.95
N ASP A 173 0.63 -4.05 0.10
CA ASP A 173 0.12 -5.35 0.48
C ASP A 173 1.20 -6.41 0.64
N ILE A 174 2.43 -6.11 0.23
CA ILE A 174 3.57 -7.01 0.25
C ILE A 174 4.18 -7.09 1.65
N GLY A 175 4.14 -5.99 2.41
CA GLY A 175 4.63 -5.94 3.78
C GLY A 175 4.58 -4.53 4.35
N VAL A 176 4.80 -4.41 5.67
CA VAL A 176 4.79 -3.13 6.38
C VAL A 176 5.98 -3.05 7.32
N VAL A 177 6.67 -1.91 7.31
CA VAL A 177 7.74 -1.62 8.27
C VAL A 177 7.12 -1.15 9.58
N VAL A 178 7.45 -1.83 10.67
CA VAL A 178 7.01 -1.55 12.04
C VAL A 178 8.24 -1.21 12.85
N ASN A 179 8.43 0.10 13.13
CA ASN A 179 9.67 0.63 13.67
C ASN A 179 10.85 0.17 12.81
N ASP A 180 11.76 -0.65 13.30
CA ASP A 180 12.93 -1.15 12.56
C ASP A 180 12.78 -2.60 12.05
N HIS A 181 11.58 -3.17 12.14
CA HIS A 181 11.23 -4.50 11.68
C HIS A 181 10.36 -4.44 10.43
N ILE A 182 10.29 -5.53 9.66
CA ILE A 182 9.33 -5.66 8.56
C ILE A 182 8.43 -6.86 8.77
N LEU A 183 7.13 -6.61 8.75
CA LEU A 183 6.09 -7.63 8.75
C LEU A 183 5.74 -7.97 7.31
N LEU A 184 6.11 -9.16 6.86
CA LEU A 184 5.78 -9.64 5.51
C LEU A 184 4.34 -10.14 5.45
N ASN A 185 3.73 -9.97 4.28
CA ASN A 185 2.35 -10.37 4.07
C ASN A 185 2.17 -11.91 4.06
N ARG A 186 0.91 -12.30 4.26
CA ARG A 186 0.44 -13.67 4.09
C ARG A 186 -0.86 -13.62 3.29
N PRO A 187 -0.79 -13.71 1.95
CA PRO A 187 -1.92 -13.37 1.09
C PRO A 187 -3.12 -14.28 1.33
N ALA A 188 -4.32 -13.71 1.32
CA ALA A 188 -5.56 -14.47 1.48
C ALA A 188 -5.89 -15.31 0.23
N LYS A 189 -5.55 -14.79 -0.94
CA LYS A 189 -5.89 -15.34 -2.25
C LYS A 189 -4.65 -15.97 -2.91
N LYS A 190 -4.83 -17.16 -3.48
CA LYS A 190 -3.75 -17.91 -4.14
C LYS A 190 -3.08 -17.15 -5.30
N ALA A 191 -3.83 -16.27 -5.98
CA ALA A 191 -3.31 -15.45 -7.07
C ALA A 191 -2.13 -14.55 -6.65
N ARG A 192 -2.00 -14.23 -5.35
CA ARG A 192 -0.93 -13.38 -4.80
C ARG A 192 0.21 -14.18 -4.14
N THR A 193 0.14 -15.51 -4.12
CA THR A 193 1.19 -16.35 -3.52
C THR A 193 2.55 -16.10 -4.17
N ARG A 194 2.58 -15.90 -5.49
CA ARG A 194 3.82 -15.61 -6.20
C ARG A 194 4.39 -14.23 -5.85
N GLU A 195 3.55 -13.21 -5.65
CA GLU A 195 3.96 -11.88 -5.18
C GLU A 195 4.71 -11.97 -3.83
N ALA A 196 4.14 -12.70 -2.87
CA ALA A 196 4.75 -12.94 -1.57
C ALA A 196 6.07 -13.71 -1.67
N LEU A 197 6.13 -14.73 -2.54
CA LEU A 197 7.35 -15.52 -2.78
C LEU A 197 8.49 -14.67 -3.35
N LEU A 198 8.23 -13.90 -4.42
CA LEU A 198 9.26 -13.04 -5.04
C LEU A 198 9.79 -12.01 -4.04
N THR A 199 8.87 -11.38 -3.30
CA THR A 199 9.19 -10.44 -2.23
C THR A 199 10.08 -11.07 -1.17
N LYS A 200 9.73 -12.26 -0.68
CA LYS A 200 10.50 -12.95 0.35
C LYS A 200 11.95 -13.14 -0.12
N TYR A 201 12.15 -13.59 -1.34
CA TYR A 201 13.49 -13.74 -1.89
C TYR A 201 14.25 -12.41 -1.99
N ILE A 202 13.58 -11.31 -2.34
CA ILE A 202 14.18 -9.98 -2.35
C ILE A 202 14.62 -9.56 -0.94
N PHE A 203 13.72 -9.60 0.05
CA PHE A 203 14.04 -9.12 1.41
C PHE A 203 15.11 -9.95 2.12
N PHE A 204 15.13 -11.27 1.91
CA PHE A 204 16.10 -12.15 2.57
C PHE A 204 17.47 -12.20 1.87
N ASN A 205 17.60 -11.74 0.62
CA ASN A 205 18.84 -11.92 -0.14
C ASN A 205 19.44 -10.63 -0.73
N HIS A 206 18.65 -9.56 -0.91
CA HIS A 206 19.18 -8.33 -1.51
C HIS A 206 19.96 -7.49 -0.47
N PRO A 207 21.20 -7.02 -0.75
CA PRO A 207 22.02 -6.26 0.21
C PRO A 207 21.36 -4.98 0.75
N LEU A 208 20.44 -4.38 -0.01
CA LEU A 208 19.66 -3.23 0.47
C LEU A 208 18.85 -3.52 1.74
N PHE A 209 18.52 -4.79 2.04
CA PHE A 209 17.68 -5.19 3.17
C PHE A 209 18.45 -5.89 4.29
N THR A 210 19.79 -5.88 4.27
CA THR A 210 20.60 -6.44 5.36
C THR A 210 20.28 -5.82 6.73
N SER A 211 19.80 -4.56 6.78
CA SER A 211 19.36 -3.94 8.04
C SER A 211 18.14 -4.63 8.68
N PHE A 212 17.37 -5.41 7.91
CA PHE A 212 16.26 -6.22 8.40
C PHE A 212 16.67 -7.66 8.74
N GLU A 213 17.95 -8.03 8.64
CA GLU A 213 18.41 -9.36 9.04
C GLU A 213 18.04 -9.64 10.50
N ASN A 214 17.36 -10.77 10.75
CA ASN A 214 16.73 -11.14 12.04
C ASN A 214 15.56 -10.22 12.51
N LYS A 215 15.16 -9.24 11.70
CA LYS A 215 14.04 -8.32 11.96
C LYS A 215 12.86 -8.49 11.00
N ILE A 216 12.94 -9.49 10.13
CA ILE A 216 11.80 -9.93 9.31
C ILE A 216 10.86 -10.74 10.19
N ILE A 217 9.58 -10.38 10.17
CA ILE A 217 8.48 -11.04 10.87
C ILE A 217 7.61 -11.71 9.81
N GLU A 218 7.45 -13.02 9.92
CA GLU A 218 6.52 -13.82 9.15
C GLU A 218 5.50 -14.43 10.12
N ILE A 219 4.23 -14.54 9.70
CA ILE A 219 3.18 -15.21 10.47
C ILE A 219 2.86 -16.58 9.87
N GLU A 220 2.56 -17.55 10.72
CA GLU A 220 2.42 -18.95 10.33
C GLU A 220 0.98 -19.45 10.52
N ASP A 221 0.62 -20.56 9.87
CA ASP A 221 -0.66 -21.21 10.19
C ASP A 221 -0.62 -21.76 11.61
N THR A 222 -1.78 -21.80 12.25
CA THR A 222 -1.89 -22.38 13.59
C THR A 222 -1.84 -23.91 13.54
N SER A 223 -1.31 -24.55 14.58
CA SER A 223 -1.34 -26.02 14.74
C SER A 223 -2.75 -26.61 14.57
N HIS A 224 -3.77 -25.85 14.95
CA HIS A 224 -5.16 -26.25 14.75
C HIS A 224 -5.57 -26.27 13.28
N HIS A 225 -5.14 -25.28 12.48
CA HIS A 225 -5.42 -25.25 11.05
C HIS A 225 -4.81 -26.46 10.32
N PHE A 226 -3.58 -26.86 10.69
CA PHE A 226 -2.93 -28.04 10.11
C PHE A 226 -3.71 -29.36 10.29
N LEU A 227 -4.53 -29.45 11.33
CA LEU A 227 -5.31 -30.65 11.66
C LEU A 227 -6.76 -30.56 11.17
N MET A 228 -7.15 -29.47 10.51
CA MET A 228 -8.49 -29.28 9.94
C MET A 228 -8.56 -29.76 8.48
N PRO A 229 -9.74 -30.13 7.97
CA PRO A 229 -9.92 -30.42 6.54
C PRO A 229 -9.49 -29.22 5.69
N LYS A 230 -8.85 -29.49 4.54
CA LYS A 230 -8.35 -28.45 3.61
C LYS A 230 -9.42 -27.47 3.10
N GLU A 231 -10.69 -27.84 3.22
CA GLU A 231 -11.85 -27.04 2.79
C GLU A 231 -12.36 -26.11 3.92
N SER A 232 -11.81 -26.22 5.12
CA SER A 232 -12.14 -25.34 6.23
C SER A 232 -11.28 -24.08 6.18
N ASP A 233 -11.91 -22.93 5.95
CA ASP A 233 -11.30 -21.62 6.15
C ASP A 233 -11.16 -21.27 7.65
N ASP A 234 -11.66 -22.12 8.56
CA ASP A 234 -11.50 -21.88 10.00
C ASP A 234 -10.02 -21.85 10.40
N LYS A 235 -9.68 -20.82 11.17
CA LYS A 235 -8.34 -20.57 11.73
C LYS A 235 -7.23 -20.41 10.70
N LYS A 236 -7.57 -20.16 9.43
CA LYS A 236 -6.61 -19.75 8.41
C LYS A 236 -6.02 -18.40 8.79
N VAL A 237 -4.71 -18.25 8.57
CA VAL A 237 -4.00 -17.02 8.89
C VAL A 237 -3.73 -16.25 7.61
N THR A 238 -4.25 -15.04 7.49
CA THR A 238 -4.00 -14.15 6.34
C THR A 238 -3.81 -12.71 6.82
N LEU A 239 -2.89 -12.00 6.18
CA LEU A 239 -2.53 -10.62 6.50
C LEU A 239 -2.09 -9.91 5.23
N GLU A 240 -2.71 -8.78 4.93
CA GLU A 240 -2.26 -7.87 3.86
C GLU A 240 -1.91 -6.51 4.47
N GLY A 241 -0.89 -5.85 3.92
CA GLY A 241 -0.35 -4.63 4.51
C GLY A 241 -1.27 -3.41 4.49
N GLY A 242 -2.30 -3.38 3.63
CA GLY A 242 -3.35 -2.35 3.71
C GLY A 242 -4.12 -2.34 5.04
N ASP A 243 -4.08 -3.45 5.79
CA ASP A 243 -4.65 -3.55 7.14
C ASP A 243 -3.66 -3.21 8.26
N VAL A 244 -2.43 -2.78 7.95
CA VAL A 244 -1.42 -2.53 8.98
C VAL A 244 -0.88 -1.11 8.84
N MET A 245 -1.07 -0.28 9.87
CA MET A 245 -0.68 1.13 9.84
C MET A 245 0.07 1.53 11.10
N MET A 246 1.27 2.08 10.93
CA MET A 246 2.06 2.66 12.03
C MET A 246 1.58 4.09 12.28
N VAL A 247 0.77 4.29 13.32
CA VAL A 247 0.18 5.61 13.61
C VAL A 247 0.97 6.43 14.61
N SER A 248 1.77 5.78 15.45
CA SER A 248 2.83 6.42 16.25
C SER A 248 3.90 5.39 16.62
N THR A 249 5.06 5.84 17.11
CA THR A 249 6.20 4.96 17.45
C THR A 249 5.81 3.77 18.32
N ASN A 250 4.87 3.96 19.25
CA ASN A 250 4.42 2.94 20.19
C ASN A 250 3.00 2.41 19.92
N HIS A 251 2.41 2.73 18.77
CA HIS A 251 1.03 2.34 18.45
C HIS A 251 0.88 1.89 17.00
N LEU A 252 0.51 0.62 16.83
CA LEU A 252 0.16 0.03 15.53
C LEU A 252 -1.35 -0.21 15.43
N LEU A 253 -1.94 0.04 14.26
CA LEU A 253 -3.29 -0.40 13.92
C LEU A 253 -3.24 -1.70 13.11
N VAL A 254 -4.13 -2.64 13.42
CA VAL A 254 -4.31 -3.89 12.67
C VAL A 254 -5.78 -4.05 12.31
N GLY A 255 -6.07 -4.04 11.02
CA GLY A 255 -7.39 -4.26 10.45
C GLY A 255 -7.77 -5.74 10.47
N VAL A 256 -9.03 -6.03 10.74
CA VAL A 256 -9.65 -7.33 10.44
C VAL A 256 -10.70 -7.08 9.37
N SER A 257 -10.46 -7.62 8.18
CA SER A 257 -11.13 -7.23 6.93
C SER A 257 -11.53 -8.45 6.09
N GLU A 258 -11.78 -8.27 4.79
CA GLU A 258 -11.88 -9.39 3.85
C GLU A 258 -10.53 -10.10 3.65
N ARG A 259 -9.42 -9.39 3.84
CA ARG A 259 -8.06 -9.83 3.50
C ARG A 259 -7.21 -10.23 4.71
N THR A 260 -7.53 -9.70 5.90
CA THR A 260 -6.81 -10.00 7.14
C THR A 260 -7.71 -10.69 8.15
N THR A 261 -7.28 -11.85 8.67
CA THR A 261 -8.05 -12.65 9.64
C THR A 261 -7.79 -12.24 11.09
N VAL A 262 -8.72 -12.61 11.98
CA VAL A 262 -8.58 -12.37 13.43
C VAL A 262 -7.37 -13.12 13.99
N GLU A 263 -7.09 -14.32 13.46
CA GLU A 263 -5.95 -15.14 13.85
C GLU A 263 -4.62 -14.46 13.51
N ALA A 264 -4.55 -13.78 12.37
CA ALA A 264 -3.38 -12.97 12.01
C ALA A 264 -3.23 -11.78 12.96
N ALA A 265 -4.31 -11.04 13.23
CA ALA A 265 -4.27 -9.93 14.18
C ALA A 265 -3.80 -10.39 15.57
N HIS A 266 -4.30 -11.52 16.07
CA HIS A 266 -3.86 -12.12 17.33
C HIS A 266 -2.36 -12.46 17.33
N GLN A 267 -1.84 -13.09 16.29
CA GLN A 267 -0.41 -13.38 16.18
C GLN A 267 0.44 -12.11 16.14
N VAL A 268 0.02 -11.11 15.35
CA VAL A 268 0.73 -9.83 15.22
C VAL A 268 0.80 -9.13 16.58
N VAL A 269 -0.33 -9.01 17.30
CA VAL A 269 -0.36 -8.40 18.64
C VAL A 269 0.68 -9.06 19.56
N ASN A 270 0.67 -10.38 19.67
CA ASN A 270 1.56 -11.11 20.57
C ASN A 270 3.03 -10.97 20.14
N LEU A 271 3.33 -11.18 18.85
CA LEU A 271 4.70 -11.10 18.32
C LEU A 271 5.32 -9.72 18.55
N LEU A 272 4.56 -8.64 18.32
CA LEU A 272 5.04 -7.28 18.51
C LEU A 272 5.29 -6.96 19.98
N PHE A 273 4.42 -7.44 20.88
CA PHE A 273 4.57 -7.25 22.32
C PHE A 273 5.73 -8.07 22.90
N GLU A 274 5.88 -9.34 22.50
CA GLU A 274 7.00 -10.20 22.90
C GLU A 274 8.34 -9.62 22.47
N ARG A 275 8.41 -9.09 21.25
CA ARG A 275 9.60 -8.41 20.71
C ARG A 275 9.75 -6.96 21.21
N LYS A 276 8.80 -6.44 21.99
CA LYS A 276 8.78 -5.07 22.53
C LYS A 276 8.90 -4.00 21.45
N LEU A 277 8.26 -4.23 20.31
CA LEU A 277 8.29 -3.32 19.17
C LEU A 277 7.32 -2.15 19.34
N VAL A 278 6.18 -2.38 20.00
CA VAL A 278 5.21 -1.35 20.34
C VAL A 278 4.60 -1.64 21.71
N ASP A 279 4.05 -0.61 22.35
CA ASP A 279 3.32 -0.77 23.61
C ASP A 279 1.81 -0.88 23.42
N LYS A 280 1.30 -0.44 22.25
CA LYS A 280 -0.12 -0.47 21.91
C LYS A 280 -0.37 -1.07 20.54
N VAL A 281 -1.39 -1.91 20.46
CA VAL A 281 -1.95 -2.36 19.19
C VAL A 281 -3.46 -2.19 19.25
N THR A 282 -4.05 -1.47 18.29
CA THR A 282 -5.51 -1.39 18.15
C THR A 282 -5.97 -2.23 16.98
N VAL A 283 -6.84 -3.20 17.26
CA VAL A 283 -7.50 -4.02 16.26
C VAL A 283 -8.79 -3.35 15.82
N VAL A 284 -8.91 -3.06 14.52
CA VAL A 284 -10.08 -2.44 13.89
C VAL A 284 -10.77 -3.46 13.00
N ARG A 285 -11.86 -4.04 13.48
CA ARG A 285 -12.67 -4.99 12.70
C ARG A 285 -13.72 -4.25 11.90
N ILE A 286 -13.56 -4.24 10.58
CA ILE A 286 -14.51 -3.65 9.64
C ILE A 286 -15.47 -4.72 9.08
N PRO A 287 -16.70 -4.33 8.69
CA PRO A 287 -17.63 -5.25 8.04
C PRO A 287 -17.03 -5.81 6.75
N LYS A 288 -17.31 -7.07 6.43
CA LYS A 288 -16.90 -7.65 5.14
C LYS A 288 -17.81 -7.10 4.04
N LYS A 289 -17.35 -6.08 3.32
CA LYS A 289 -18.00 -5.54 2.11
C LYS A 289 -16.98 -5.43 0.99
N ARG A 290 -17.46 -5.56 -0.25
CA ARG A 290 -16.61 -5.48 -1.45
C ARG A 290 -16.10 -4.05 -1.73
N ASP A 291 -16.75 -3.05 -1.15
CA ASP A 291 -16.47 -1.63 -1.43
C ASP A 291 -15.21 -1.11 -0.71
N TYR A 292 -14.69 -1.87 0.26
CA TYR A 292 -13.45 -1.58 0.98
C TYR A 292 -12.81 -2.89 1.44
N MET A 293 -11.58 -3.16 1.00
CA MET A 293 -10.91 -4.44 1.24
C MET A 293 -10.00 -4.42 2.47
N HIS A 294 -9.58 -3.22 2.89
CA HIS A 294 -8.58 -2.96 3.92
C HIS A 294 -8.89 -1.66 4.67
N ILE A 295 -8.30 -1.44 5.85
CA ILE A 295 -8.54 -0.20 6.63
C ILE A 295 -7.96 1.07 5.97
N ASP A 296 -6.88 0.98 5.21
CA ASP A 296 -6.30 2.12 4.46
C ASP A 296 -7.22 2.65 3.35
N THR A 297 -8.18 1.84 2.89
CA THR A 297 -9.27 2.27 2.00
C THR A 297 -10.42 2.93 2.74
N VAL A 298 -10.44 2.85 4.08
CA VAL A 298 -11.47 3.44 4.95
C VAL A 298 -10.99 4.75 5.55
N PHE A 299 -9.73 4.82 5.98
CA PHE A 299 -9.13 6.03 6.54
C PHE A 299 -7.61 6.07 6.36
N THR A 300 -7.05 7.27 6.27
CA THR A 300 -5.61 7.51 6.31
C THR A 300 -5.29 8.78 7.07
N GLN A 301 -4.09 8.83 7.66
CA GLN A 301 -3.61 10.02 8.33
C GLN A 301 -3.01 11.01 7.33
N VAL A 302 -3.26 12.31 7.51
CA VAL A 302 -2.73 13.39 6.66
C VAL A 302 -1.68 14.22 7.41
N LYS A 303 -1.99 14.56 8.66
CA LYS A 303 -1.09 15.21 9.63
C LYS A 303 -1.52 14.88 11.05
N ARG A 304 -0.79 15.33 12.07
CA ARG A 304 -1.02 14.92 13.48
C ARG A 304 -2.46 15.08 13.95
N ASN A 305 -3.16 16.11 13.49
CA ASN A 305 -4.55 16.40 13.86
C ASN A 305 -5.56 16.11 12.75
N MET A 306 -5.19 15.44 11.66
CA MET A 306 -6.08 15.35 10.51
C MET A 306 -6.03 14.02 9.79
N TRP A 307 -7.22 13.52 9.45
CA TRP A 307 -7.44 12.23 8.83
C TRP A 307 -8.40 12.36 7.65
N VAL A 308 -8.14 11.62 6.57
CA VAL A 308 -9.17 11.35 5.56
C VAL A 308 -9.94 10.12 6.02
N MET A 309 -11.27 10.14 5.95
CA MET A 309 -12.09 9.01 6.39
C MET A 309 -13.39 8.89 5.58
N LEU A 310 -13.87 7.66 5.44
CA LEU A 310 -15.21 7.37 4.96
C LEU A 310 -16.30 7.87 5.92
N GLY A 311 -17.22 8.70 5.41
CA GLY A 311 -18.37 9.21 6.16
C GLY A 311 -19.25 8.13 6.78
N ASN A 312 -19.34 6.96 6.15
CA ASN A 312 -20.13 5.82 6.64
C ASN A 312 -19.71 5.31 8.02
N PHE A 313 -18.46 5.57 8.43
CA PHE A 313 -17.92 5.21 9.74
C PHE A 313 -17.91 6.38 10.74
N SER A 314 -18.50 7.53 10.37
CA SER A 314 -18.67 8.68 11.25
C SER A 314 -19.71 8.41 12.35
N ARG A 315 -19.60 9.12 13.48
CA ARG A 315 -20.63 9.10 14.53
C ARG A 315 -22.01 9.43 13.98
N LYS A 316 -22.10 10.40 13.07
CA LYS A 316 -23.36 10.88 12.47
C LYS A 316 -24.09 9.74 11.74
N SER A 317 -23.35 8.98 10.93
CA SER A 317 -23.88 7.84 10.17
C SER A 317 -24.21 6.66 11.08
N ILE A 318 -23.34 6.32 12.04
CA ILE A 318 -23.59 5.22 13.00
C ILE A 318 -24.82 5.51 13.86
N LYS A 319 -24.99 6.75 14.32
CA LYS A 319 -26.16 7.19 15.08
C LYS A 319 -27.39 7.43 14.20
N LYS A 320 -27.28 7.34 12.87
CA LYS A 320 -28.36 7.64 11.91
C LYS A 320 -29.02 8.99 12.19
N GLU A 321 -28.23 10.02 12.46
CA GLU A 321 -28.76 11.35 12.81
C GLU A 321 -29.50 12.03 11.63
N ASP A 322 -29.18 11.65 10.39
CA ASP A 322 -29.84 12.14 9.17
C ASP A 322 -31.01 11.27 8.69
N ALA A 323 -31.23 10.09 9.28
CA ALA A 323 -32.30 9.20 8.85
C ALA A 323 -33.66 9.69 9.34
N ASP A 324 -34.67 9.67 8.47
CA ASP A 324 -36.05 9.93 8.89
C ASP A 324 -36.47 8.92 9.98
N PRO A 325 -37.30 9.33 10.97
CA PRO A 325 -37.76 8.43 12.02
C PRO A 325 -38.31 7.09 11.53
N VAL A 326 -38.99 7.06 10.37
CA VAL A 326 -39.52 5.85 9.75
C VAL A 326 -38.39 4.92 9.27
N GLU A 327 -37.37 5.46 8.62
CA GLU A 327 -36.20 4.70 8.14
C GLU A 327 -35.41 4.11 9.32
N ARG A 328 -35.20 4.90 10.38
CA ARG A 328 -34.50 4.44 11.59
C ARG A 328 -35.25 3.27 12.25
N ILE A 329 -36.58 3.30 12.29
CA ILE A 329 -37.42 2.22 12.84
C ILE A 329 -37.37 0.97 11.94
N LEU A 330 -37.53 1.13 10.62
CA LEU A 330 -37.59 0.01 9.67
C LEU A 330 -36.23 -0.70 9.52
N GLU A 331 -35.13 0.05 9.54
CA GLU A 331 -33.80 -0.49 9.33
C GLU A 331 -33.09 -0.97 10.60
N SER A 332 -33.64 -0.71 11.79
CA SER A 332 -33.14 -1.25 13.07
C SER A 332 -33.01 -2.79 13.10
N LYS A 333 -33.55 -3.48 12.09
CA LYS A 333 -33.52 -4.93 11.89
C LYS A 333 -32.42 -5.46 10.96
N LYS A 334 -31.61 -4.62 10.28
CA LYS A 334 -30.51 -5.12 9.45
C LYS A 334 -29.32 -5.53 10.32
N LYS A 335 -28.96 -6.82 10.29
CA LYS A 335 -27.78 -7.43 10.92
C LYS A 335 -26.50 -7.11 10.11
N ASP A 336 -26.12 -5.85 9.97
CA ASP A 336 -24.73 -5.57 9.57
C ASP A 336 -23.84 -5.71 10.82
N ASP A 337 -22.75 -6.48 10.75
CA ASP A 337 -21.81 -6.63 11.88
C ASP A 337 -21.16 -5.27 12.14
N PRO A 338 -21.39 -4.63 13.31
CA PRO A 338 -20.88 -3.29 13.55
C PRO A 338 -19.35 -3.29 13.59
N ILE A 339 -18.76 -2.13 13.28
CA ILE A 339 -17.32 -1.91 13.50
C ILE A 339 -16.99 -2.20 14.97
N LYS A 340 -15.90 -2.95 15.21
CA LYS A 340 -15.41 -3.24 16.57
C LYS A 340 -13.96 -2.81 16.67
N ILE A 341 -13.68 -1.99 17.68
CA ILE A 341 -12.36 -1.40 17.87
C ILE A 341 -11.89 -1.73 19.28
N VAL A 342 -10.76 -2.46 19.36
CA VAL A 342 -10.20 -2.97 20.61
C VAL A 342 -8.72 -2.64 20.66
N GLN A 343 -8.30 -1.86 21.64
CA GLN A 343 -6.90 -1.52 21.88
C GLN A 343 -6.32 -2.35 23.01
N PHE A 344 -5.21 -3.00 22.73
CA PHE A 344 -4.44 -3.78 23.68
C PHE A 344 -3.21 -2.97 24.11
N ASN A 345 -2.86 -3.08 25.39
CA ASN A 345 -1.62 -2.54 25.93
C ASN A 345 -0.70 -3.69 26.35
N ARG A 346 0.58 -3.62 25.99
CA ARG A 346 1.59 -4.64 26.33
C ARG A 346 1.72 -4.87 27.84
N HIS A 347 1.42 -3.86 28.65
CA HIS A 347 1.54 -3.91 30.11
C HIS A 347 0.25 -4.34 30.84
N ASP A 348 -0.89 -4.40 30.15
CA ASP A 348 -2.19 -4.78 30.74
C ASP A 348 -3.12 -5.37 29.66
N ILE A 349 -2.73 -6.51 29.10
CA ILE A 349 -3.42 -7.10 27.93
C ILE A 349 -4.83 -7.62 28.27
N ASP A 350 -5.06 -8.01 29.53
CA ASP A 350 -6.35 -8.55 30.00
C ASP A 350 -7.42 -7.46 30.18
N ARG A 351 -7.04 -6.18 30.09
CA ARG A 351 -7.94 -5.03 30.23
C ARG A 351 -7.84 -4.11 29.01
N PRO A 352 -8.35 -4.57 27.85
CA PRO A 352 -8.31 -3.76 26.64
C PRO A 352 -9.24 -2.54 26.74
N VAL A 353 -8.90 -1.50 25.98
CA VAL A 353 -9.73 -0.29 25.81
C VAL A 353 -10.60 -0.47 24.58
N TYR A 354 -11.88 -0.12 24.68
CA TYR A 354 -12.84 -0.19 23.57
C TYR A 354 -13.19 1.23 23.10
N PHE A 355 -13.28 1.40 21.79
CA PHE A 355 -13.75 2.65 21.18
C PHE A 355 -15.11 2.41 20.52
N GLU A 356 -16.06 3.32 20.75
CA GLU A 356 -17.41 3.22 20.18
C GLU A 356 -17.40 3.50 18.67
N THR A 357 -16.59 4.47 18.23
CA THR A 357 -16.51 4.88 16.83
C THR A 357 -15.07 5.01 16.35
N LEU A 358 -14.89 4.98 15.03
CA LEU A 358 -13.58 5.21 14.41
C LEU A 358 -13.07 6.61 14.74
N GLU A 359 -13.94 7.62 14.77
CA GLU A 359 -13.58 8.99 15.15
C GLU A 359 -13.00 9.05 16.57
N ASP A 360 -13.54 8.28 17.54
CA ASP A 360 -13.01 8.25 18.91
C ASP A 360 -11.57 7.72 18.95
N LEU A 361 -11.29 6.67 18.17
CA LEU A 361 -9.94 6.12 18.03
C LEU A 361 -8.99 7.16 17.39
N LEU A 362 -9.40 7.77 16.27
CA LEU A 362 -8.54 8.71 15.53
C LEU A 362 -8.27 10.00 16.33
N ILE A 363 -9.27 10.48 17.09
CA ILE A 363 -9.11 11.57 18.05
C ILE A 363 -8.12 11.17 19.14
N ASN A 364 -8.27 9.98 19.73
CA ASN A 364 -7.37 9.49 20.76
C ASN A 364 -5.92 9.40 20.27
N ILE A 365 -5.68 8.87 19.07
CA ILE A 365 -4.34 8.82 18.47
C ILE A 365 -3.76 10.23 18.31
N SER A 366 -4.54 11.15 17.74
CA SER A 366 -4.09 12.51 17.47
C SER A 366 -3.75 13.28 18.75
N GLU A 367 -4.61 13.20 19.76
CA GLU A 367 -4.52 14.03 20.97
C GLU A 367 -3.67 13.39 22.07
N VAL A 368 -3.68 12.06 22.19
CA VAL A 368 -2.93 11.34 23.24
C VAL A 368 -1.58 10.86 22.73
N ASP A 369 -1.54 10.22 21.56
CA ASP A 369 -0.31 9.55 21.09
C ASP A 369 0.62 10.53 20.40
N LEU A 370 0.05 11.36 19.55
CA LEU A 370 0.78 12.36 18.78
C LEU A 370 0.83 13.73 19.45
N LYS A 371 0.09 13.88 20.56
CA LYS A 371 0.01 15.11 21.37
C LYS A 371 -0.21 16.34 20.52
N SER A 372 -1.14 16.23 19.58
CA SER A 372 -1.46 17.32 18.68
C SER A 372 -1.83 18.58 19.48
N PRO A 373 -1.25 19.74 19.16
CA PRO A 373 -1.62 21.01 19.78
C PRO A 373 -2.98 21.53 19.29
N GLU A 374 -3.46 21.01 18.15
CA GLU A 374 -4.72 21.36 17.53
C GLU A 374 -5.75 20.25 17.72
N LYS A 375 -7.03 20.63 17.75
CA LYS A 375 -8.13 19.67 17.78
C LYS A 375 -8.11 18.82 16.52
N THR A 376 -8.44 17.54 16.68
CA THR A 376 -8.57 16.61 15.56
C THR A 376 -9.69 17.04 14.60
N ALA A 377 -9.40 17.01 13.31
CA ALA A 377 -10.31 17.32 12.21
C ALA A 377 -10.33 16.18 11.18
N PHE A 378 -11.41 16.13 10.40
CA PHE A 378 -11.65 15.07 9.42
C PHE A 378 -11.94 15.65 8.04
N ILE A 379 -11.36 15.01 7.03
CA ILE A 379 -11.68 15.20 5.61
C ILE A 379 -12.51 13.99 5.21
N TYR A 380 -13.80 14.18 4.98
CA TYR A 380 -14.66 13.07 4.62
C TYR A 380 -14.61 12.79 3.11
N SER A 381 -14.46 11.52 2.75
CA SER A 381 -14.62 11.05 1.37
C SER A 381 -15.94 11.54 0.78
N GLY A 382 -15.88 12.14 -0.42
CA GLY A 382 -17.03 12.69 -1.13
C GLY A 382 -17.79 13.76 -0.34
N ASN A 383 -17.16 14.39 0.67
CA ASN A 383 -17.79 15.29 1.64
C ASN A 383 -18.99 14.67 2.39
N SER A 384 -19.09 13.34 2.46
CA SER A 384 -20.28 12.60 2.90
C SER A 384 -21.57 12.99 2.17
N GLU A 385 -21.46 13.44 0.91
CA GLU A 385 -22.59 13.84 0.08
C GLU A 385 -22.93 12.72 -0.92
N PHE A 386 -24.16 12.21 -0.86
CA PHE A 386 -24.63 11.24 -1.86
C PHE A 386 -24.86 11.92 -3.22
N PRO A 387 -24.44 11.31 -4.36
CA PRO A 387 -23.79 10.00 -4.50
C PRO A 387 -22.25 10.04 -4.52
N TYR A 388 -21.63 11.18 -4.24
CA TYR A 388 -20.18 11.38 -4.33
C TYR A 388 -19.42 10.57 -3.30
N ASP A 389 -19.94 10.42 -2.08
CA ASP A 389 -19.40 9.57 -1.02
C ASP A 389 -19.13 8.12 -1.50
N VAL A 390 -20.09 7.50 -2.18
CA VAL A 390 -19.96 6.14 -2.72
C VAL A 390 -19.06 6.12 -3.95
N ARG A 391 -19.16 7.14 -4.81
CA ARG A 391 -18.39 7.21 -6.07
C ARG A 391 -16.91 7.45 -5.85
N GLU A 392 -16.56 8.37 -4.96
CA GLU A 392 -15.16 8.71 -4.66
C GLU A 392 -14.52 7.65 -3.76
N GLN A 393 -15.29 6.96 -2.92
CA GLN A 393 -14.81 5.76 -2.25
C GLN A 393 -14.41 4.67 -3.25
N TRP A 394 -15.22 4.45 -4.30
CA TRP A 394 -14.90 3.46 -5.33
C TRP A 394 -13.56 3.75 -6.02
N THR A 395 -13.13 5.00 -6.03
CA THR A 395 -11.86 5.48 -6.58
C THR A 395 -10.84 5.81 -5.49
N ASP A 396 -10.98 5.19 -4.31
CA ASP A 396 -10.03 5.19 -3.21
C ASP A 396 -9.64 6.60 -2.71
N SER A 397 -10.62 7.50 -2.57
CA SER A 397 -10.40 8.87 -2.07
C SER A 397 -9.78 8.96 -0.67
N CYS A 398 -9.97 7.93 0.17
CA CYS A 398 -9.31 7.83 1.47
C CYS A 398 -7.85 7.37 1.37
N ASN A 399 -7.42 6.77 0.27
CA ASN A 399 -6.13 6.08 0.17
C ASN A 399 -4.99 7.01 -0.31
N VAL A 400 -4.75 8.09 0.44
CA VAL A 400 -3.73 9.09 0.11
C VAL A 400 -2.36 8.71 0.66
N LEU A 401 -1.29 9.09 -0.06
CA LEU A 401 0.09 8.93 0.43
C LEU A 401 0.61 10.24 1.00
N VAL A 402 1.02 10.24 2.25
CA VAL A 402 1.72 11.37 2.88
C VAL A 402 3.21 11.35 2.50
N LEU A 403 3.70 12.39 1.84
CA LEU A 403 5.12 12.56 1.53
C LEU A 403 5.88 13.23 2.69
N LYS A 404 5.21 14.15 3.38
CA LYS A 404 5.60 14.73 4.67
C LYS A 404 4.34 15.28 5.32
N GLU A 405 4.38 15.57 6.61
CA GLU A 405 3.23 16.04 7.36
C GLU A 405 2.47 17.17 6.62
N GLY A 406 1.20 16.93 6.29
CA GLY A 406 0.33 17.87 5.57
C GLY A 406 0.54 17.94 4.04
N VAL A 407 1.48 17.18 3.45
CA VAL A 407 1.67 17.13 1.99
C VAL A 407 1.36 15.73 1.48
N VAL A 408 0.28 15.60 0.72
CA VAL A 408 -0.30 14.31 0.33
C VAL A 408 -0.50 14.17 -1.17
N LEU A 409 -0.45 12.93 -1.66
CA LEU A 409 -0.84 12.57 -3.02
C LEU A 409 -2.26 12.00 -3.02
N GLY A 410 -3.11 12.52 -3.90
CA GLY A 410 -4.48 12.04 -4.12
C GLY A 410 -4.83 12.02 -5.60
N TYR A 411 -5.96 11.39 -5.95
CA TYR A 411 -6.44 11.37 -7.32
C TYR A 411 -7.22 12.63 -7.68
N ASP A 412 -7.01 13.11 -8.91
CA ASP A 412 -7.67 14.30 -9.45
C ASP A 412 -9.17 14.15 -9.71
N ARG A 413 -9.68 12.91 -9.74
CA ARG A 413 -11.10 12.62 -9.98
C ARG A 413 -12.00 12.69 -8.74
N ASN A 414 -11.42 12.89 -7.57
CA ASN A 414 -12.14 12.94 -6.29
C ASN A 414 -12.44 14.40 -5.92
N ASP A 415 -13.30 15.03 -6.72
CA ASP A 415 -13.59 16.47 -6.65
C ASP A 415 -14.13 16.90 -5.29
N LYS A 416 -15.11 16.17 -4.73
CA LYS A 416 -15.73 16.50 -3.43
C LYS A 416 -14.79 16.28 -2.26
N THR A 417 -13.96 15.24 -2.31
CA THR A 417 -12.89 15.06 -1.32
C THR A 417 -11.87 16.20 -1.42
N THR A 418 -11.55 16.66 -2.63
CA THR A 418 -10.65 17.81 -2.86
C THR A 418 -11.25 19.13 -2.35
N GLU A 419 -12.56 19.34 -2.52
CA GLU A 419 -13.29 20.45 -1.90
C GLU A 419 -13.18 20.39 -0.37
N ALA A 420 -13.30 19.19 0.23
CA ALA A 420 -13.14 18.99 1.67
C ALA A 420 -11.71 19.27 2.16
N PHE A 421 -10.67 18.90 1.39
CA PHE A 421 -9.28 19.32 1.66
C PHE A 421 -9.15 20.86 1.65
N THR A 422 -9.72 21.51 0.64
CA THR A 422 -9.67 22.98 0.49
C THR A 422 -10.37 23.67 1.66
N ALA A 423 -11.51 23.13 2.12
CA ALA A 423 -12.24 23.63 3.28
C ALA A 423 -11.44 23.52 4.59
N GLN A 424 -10.52 22.55 4.69
CA GLN A 424 -9.57 22.42 5.80
C GLN A 424 -8.28 23.25 5.62
N GLY A 425 -8.24 24.10 4.59
CA GLY A 425 -7.12 25.03 4.34
C GLY A 425 -5.97 24.45 3.53
N PHE A 426 -6.16 23.31 2.86
CA PHE A 426 -5.11 22.76 1.99
C PHE A 426 -5.04 23.50 0.66
N ASN A 427 -3.82 23.73 0.18
CA ASN A 427 -3.55 24.12 -1.20
C ASN A 427 -3.76 22.92 -2.12
N VAL A 428 -4.44 23.14 -3.23
CA VAL A 428 -4.64 22.12 -4.26
C VAL A 428 -3.72 22.42 -5.44
N VAL A 429 -2.90 21.46 -5.84
CA VAL A 429 -2.00 21.58 -6.99
C VAL A 429 -2.06 20.34 -7.86
N HIS A 430 -2.09 20.49 -9.18
CA HIS A 430 -1.93 19.35 -10.09
C HIS A 430 -0.46 19.01 -10.24
N VAL A 431 -0.13 17.71 -10.27
CA VAL A 431 1.26 17.25 -10.36
C VAL A 431 2.00 17.77 -11.60
N HIS A 432 1.29 17.96 -12.71
CA HIS A 432 1.87 18.51 -13.93
C HIS A 432 2.44 19.92 -13.68
N ASP A 433 1.66 20.79 -13.06
CA ASP A 433 2.04 22.17 -12.77
C ASP A 433 3.15 22.20 -11.71
N LEU A 434 3.01 21.38 -10.66
CA LEU A 434 4.00 21.30 -9.60
C LEU A 434 5.37 20.85 -10.13
N LEU A 435 5.43 19.84 -11.00
CA LEU A 435 6.70 19.40 -11.60
C LEU A 435 7.35 20.48 -12.48
N ASN A 436 6.54 21.24 -13.22
CA ASN A 436 7.04 22.35 -14.02
C ASN A 436 7.63 23.45 -13.12
N ASP A 437 6.98 23.75 -12.00
CA ASP A 437 7.44 24.77 -11.06
C ASP A 437 8.67 24.31 -10.25
N LEU A 438 8.77 23.03 -9.91
CA LEU A 438 9.95 22.41 -9.31
C LEU A 438 11.15 22.44 -10.27
N GLU A 439 10.96 22.04 -11.53
CA GLU A 439 12.00 22.04 -12.57
C GLU A 439 12.48 23.47 -12.89
N ALA A 440 11.56 24.45 -12.83
CA ALA A 440 11.89 25.86 -13.01
C ALA A 440 12.50 26.52 -11.75
N GLY A 441 12.57 25.81 -10.62
CA GLY A 441 13.08 26.33 -9.35
C GLY A 441 12.20 27.40 -8.71
N LYS A 442 10.91 27.50 -9.09
CA LYS A 442 9.95 28.46 -8.52
C LYS A 442 9.45 28.03 -7.15
N VAL A 443 9.39 26.71 -6.92
CA VAL A 443 8.95 26.08 -5.68
C VAL A 443 10.01 25.06 -5.29
N ARG A 444 10.19 24.83 -3.99
CA ARG A 444 11.00 23.72 -3.46
C ARG A 444 10.12 22.79 -2.64
N VAL A 445 10.44 21.50 -2.64
CA VAL A 445 9.65 20.49 -1.93
C VAL A 445 9.58 20.76 -0.42
N GLU A 446 10.60 21.39 0.15
CA GLU A 446 10.67 21.79 1.56
C GLU A 446 9.64 22.88 1.91
N ASP A 447 9.31 23.75 0.95
CA ASP A 447 8.43 24.91 1.15
C ASP A 447 6.94 24.54 1.11
N LEU A 448 6.60 23.37 0.53
CA LEU A 448 5.22 22.88 0.48
C LEU A 448 4.68 22.61 1.89
N LYS A 449 3.49 23.11 2.21
CA LYS A 449 2.79 22.87 3.49
C LYS A 449 1.30 22.76 3.20
N ASP A 450 0.61 21.87 3.92
CA ASP A 450 -0.83 21.65 3.80
C ASP A 450 -1.26 21.64 2.32
N THR A 451 -0.73 20.69 1.54
CA THR A 451 -0.89 20.63 0.08
C THR A 451 -1.39 19.26 -0.34
N VAL A 452 -2.49 19.22 -1.09
CA VAL A 452 -2.92 18.02 -1.81
C VAL A 452 -2.44 18.12 -3.26
N ILE A 453 -1.59 17.17 -3.64
CA ILE A 453 -1.05 17.04 -4.99
C ILE A 453 -1.95 16.06 -5.75
N LEU A 454 -2.70 16.59 -6.71
CA LEU A 454 -3.63 15.84 -7.54
C LEU A 454 -2.92 15.16 -8.71
N MET A 455 -3.11 13.85 -8.79
CA MET A 455 -2.50 12.97 -9.77
C MET A 455 -3.56 12.53 -10.79
N PRO A 456 -3.22 12.54 -12.10
CA PRO A 456 -4.08 11.98 -13.14
C PRO A 456 -4.43 10.51 -12.85
N SER A 457 -5.72 10.18 -13.00
CA SER A 457 -6.25 8.93 -12.43
C SER A 457 -7.27 8.20 -13.32
N ALA A 458 -7.27 8.45 -14.62
CA ALA A 458 -8.22 7.85 -15.56
C ALA A 458 -8.12 6.31 -15.62
N GLU A 459 -6.91 5.76 -15.59
CA GLU A 459 -6.66 4.31 -15.63
C GLU A 459 -6.25 3.74 -14.26
N LEU A 460 -5.36 4.42 -13.52
CA LEU A 460 -4.76 3.91 -12.29
C LEU A 460 -5.81 3.65 -11.20
N SER A 461 -6.79 4.55 -11.06
CA SER A 461 -7.88 4.35 -10.09
C SER A 461 -8.80 3.18 -10.43
N ARG A 462 -8.82 2.71 -11.69
CA ARG A 462 -9.61 1.52 -12.09
C ARG A 462 -9.02 0.22 -11.54
N ALA A 463 -7.76 0.25 -11.10
CA ALA A 463 -7.12 -0.87 -10.42
C ALA A 463 -7.57 -1.03 -8.95
N ARG A 464 -8.38 -0.10 -8.41
CA ARG A 464 -8.85 -0.06 -7.01
C ARG A 464 -7.74 -0.07 -5.95
N GLY A 465 -6.89 0.95 -6.03
CA GLY A 465 -5.98 1.31 -4.95
C GLY A 465 -5.46 2.73 -5.16
N GLY A 466 -5.21 3.46 -4.08
CA GLY A 466 -4.61 4.79 -4.12
C GLY A 466 -3.09 4.77 -3.97
N PHE A 467 -2.52 5.95 -3.72
CA PHE A 467 -1.07 6.10 -3.57
C PHE A 467 -0.54 5.44 -2.29
N HIS A 468 -1.38 5.24 -1.27
CA HIS A 468 -1.00 4.49 -0.09
C HIS A 468 -0.79 3.00 -0.43
N CYS A 469 -1.73 2.38 -1.17
CA CYS A 469 -1.63 1.00 -1.64
C CYS A 469 -0.41 0.76 -2.55
N MET A 470 -0.06 1.74 -3.38
CA MET A 470 1.08 1.63 -4.31
C MET A 470 2.45 1.82 -3.66
N SER A 471 2.50 2.02 -2.34
CA SER A 471 3.72 2.41 -1.61
C SER A 471 3.97 1.53 -0.40
N LEU A 472 5.20 1.04 -0.29
CA LEU A 472 5.73 0.48 0.94
C LEU A 472 6.84 1.40 1.46
N PRO A 473 6.54 2.33 2.39
CA PRO A 473 7.54 3.13 3.07
C PRO A 473 8.57 2.24 3.79
N LEU A 474 9.84 2.51 3.55
CA LEU A 474 10.98 1.84 4.19
C LEU A 474 11.70 2.74 5.18
N LEU A 475 11.60 4.07 4.98
CA LEU A 475 12.18 5.05 5.90
C LEU A 475 11.30 6.29 5.93
N ARG A 476 10.82 6.64 7.13
CA ARG A 476 10.21 7.92 7.45
C ARG A 476 10.92 8.56 8.63
N ASP A 477 11.06 9.88 8.62
CA ASP A 477 11.56 10.61 9.79
C ASP A 477 10.62 10.41 10.98
N GLU A 478 11.17 10.34 12.19
CA GLU A 478 10.37 10.32 13.41
C GLU A 478 9.63 11.65 13.61
N ILE A 479 8.45 11.56 14.21
CA ILE A 479 7.64 12.71 14.61
C ILE A 479 7.82 12.94 16.11
N ASN A 480 8.31 14.13 16.47
CA ASN A 480 8.61 14.52 17.87
C ASN A 480 7.37 14.74 18.73
#